data_AF-A0AAW1BE87-F1
#
_entry.id   AF-A0AAW1BE87-F1
#
_cell.length_a   1.000
_cell.length_b   1.000
_cell.length_c   1.000
_cell.angle_alpha   90.00
_cell.angle_beta   90.00
_cell.angle_gamma   90.00
#
_symmetry.space_group_name_H-M   'P 1'
#
loop_
_entity.id
_entity.type
_entity.pdbx_description
1 polymer ?
#
loop_
_entity_poly.entity_id
_entity_poly.type
_entity_poly.pdbx_seq_one_letter_code
_entity_poly.pdbx_strand_id
1 'polypeptide(L)'
;MGDPPLGASTNSLQEQLAGQTVIVARVSITDSVRLTESGRVEVYYNGLWGMICDDEWTNLDASVVCQQLGHSETGTALRQSPSSPELLPFHFQSANCRGDEKMLSQCSYQEIFRACIQGPAGATCGSSQGGKKDFEGRVEIYHDGYWGTICDDQWDDKDAEVVCRYLDLSGISRAVSWAHFGKGLGPILLDEVECSGNELSLDQCKKSDWGKHNCDHVEDAGVICDPFVGLLVRLVDGDHANEGHVEMLLNGEWGRICAEGWTERAAAVVCRQLGYR
;
A
#
# COMPACT_ATOMS: atom_id res chain seq x y z
N MET A 1 29.70 -42.68 42.07
CA MET A 1 28.67 -42.86 41.01
C MET A 1 27.40 -42.25 41.53
N GLY A 2 27.00 -41.14 40.94
CA GLY A 2 25.81 -40.39 41.30
C GLY A 2 25.65 -39.34 40.22
N ASP A 3 24.89 -39.69 39.18
CA ASP A 3 24.55 -38.77 38.10
C ASP A 3 23.65 -37.65 38.64
N PRO A 4 23.80 -36.39 38.21
CA PRO A 4 22.84 -35.34 38.52
C PRO A 4 21.61 -35.42 37.59
N PRO A 5 20.45 -34.94 38.06
CA PRO A 5 19.20 -35.03 37.30
C PRO A 5 19.19 -34.08 36.10
N LEU A 6 18.70 -34.61 34.97
CA LEU A 6 18.27 -33.86 33.78
C LEU A 6 16.93 -33.18 34.07
N GLY A 7 16.86 -31.85 33.90
CA GLY A 7 15.58 -31.15 33.79
C GLY A 7 15.58 -29.68 34.21
N ALA A 8 15.14 -28.82 33.27
CA ALA A 8 14.85 -27.38 33.36
C ALA A 8 16.09 -26.47 33.51
N SER A 9 16.31 -25.43 32.72
CA SER A 9 15.42 -24.60 31.91
C SER A 9 16.21 -24.15 30.67
N THR A 10 15.75 -24.54 29.48
CA THR A 10 16.03 -23.74 28.29
C THR A 10 15.16 -22.50 28.45
N ASN A 11 15.74 -21.40 28.91
CA ASN A 11 15.11 -20.08 28.86
C ASN A 11 14.66 -19.86 27.43
N SER A 12 13.36 -20.07 27.23
CA SER A 12 12.74 -19.90 25.94
C SER A 12 12.69 -18.40 25.71
N LEU A 13 13.33 -17.96 24.62
CA LEU A 13 13.05 -16.64 24.05
C LEU A 13 11.55 -16.47 23.72
N GLN A 14 10.76 -17.56 23.76
CA GLN A 14 9.29 -17.57 23.67
C GLN A 14 8.59 -17.10 24.95
N GLU A 15 9.11 -17.34 26.15
CA GLU A 15 8.50 -16.86 27.41
C GLU A 15 8.80 -15.37 27.68
N GLN A 16 9.80 -14.78 27.03
CA GLN A 16 10.08 -13.34 27.14
C GLN A 16 9.20 -12.45 26.25
N LEU A 17 8.37 -13.03 25.37
CA LEU A 17 7.48 -12.30 24.46
C LEU A 17 6.00 -12.37 24.85
N ALA A 18 5.65 -13.18 25.86
CA ALA A 18 4.30 -13.24 26.42
C ALA A 18 4.01 -11.98 27.26
N GLY A 19 3.63 -10.89 26.61
CA GLY A 19 3.27 -9.62 27.25
C GLY A 19 3.87 -8.36 26.62
N GLN A 20 4.66 -8.48 25.55
CA GLN A 20 4.99 -7.31 24.73
C GLN A 20 3.84 -7.06 23.76
N THR A 21 3.05 -6.02 24.03
CA THR A 21 2.11 -5.46 23.08
C THR A 21 2.91 -5.03 21.84
N VAL A 22 2.84 -5.81 20.76
CA VAL A 22 3.43 -5.41 19.48
C VAL A 22 2.43 -4.46 18.84
N ILE A 23 2.63 -3.16 19.03
CA ILE A 23 1.78 -2.15 18.40
C ILE A 23 2.37 -1.88 17.03
N VAL A 24 1.68 -2.40 16.00
CA VAL A 24 2.04 -2.20 14.61
C VAL A 24 0.92 -1.43 13.95
N ALA A 25 1.24 -0.26 13.42
CA ALA A 25 0.38 0.38 12.44
C ALA A 25 0.73 -0.19 11.06
N ARG A 26 -0.29 -0.56 10.30
CA ARG A 26 -0.15 -0.80 8.86
C ARG A 26 -1.03 0.20 8.14
N VAL A 27 -0.61 0.60 6.95
CA VAL A 27 -1.60 0.92 5.94
C VAL A 27 -2.22 -0.42 5.56
N SER A 28 -3.50 -0.60 5.89
CA SER A 28 -4.21 -1.81 5.56
C SER A 28 -4.41 -1.88 4.07
N ILE A 29 -3.65 -2.79 3.49
CA ILE A 29 -3.72 -3.17 2.08
C ILE A 29 -4.81 -4.24 1.91
N THR A 30 -5.72 -4.45 2.89
CA THR A 30 -6.79 -5.45 2.74
C THR A 30 -7.57 -5.15 1.46
N ASP A 31 -7.68 -6.17 0.62
CA ASP A 31 -8.27 -6.10 -0.71
C ASP A 31 -7.49 -5.27 -1.72
N SER A 32 -6.32 -4.72 -1.40
CA SER A 32 -5.55 -4.00 -2.42
C SER A 32 -4.98 -4.96 -3.45
N VAL A 33 -4.95 -4.42 -4.65
CA VAL A 33 -4.44 -5.06 -5.83
C VAL A 33 -3.26 -4.26 -6.31
N ARG A 34 -2.21 -4.92 -6.77
CA ARG A 34 -1.11 -4.30 -7.49
C ARG A 34 -0.84 -5.01 -8.81
N LEU A 35 -0.26 -4.26 -9.75
CA LEU A 35 0.25 -4.80 -11.01
C LEU A 35 1.77 -4.78 -10.99
N THR A 36 2.39 -5.91 -11.31
CA THR A 36 3.84 -5.93 -11.59
C THR A 36 4.16 -5.21 -12.90
N GLU A 37 5.44 -5.00 -13.18
CA GLU A 37 5.89 -4.46 -14.48
C GLU A 37 5.43 -5.32 -15.67
N SER A 38 5.29 -6.63 -15.46
CA SER A 38 4.76 -7.57 -16.45
C SER A 38 3.23 -7.62 -16.51
N GLY A 39 2.55 -6.77 -15.73
CA GLY A 39 1.09 -6.71 -15.64
C GLY A 39 0.47 -7.87 -14.87
N ARG A 40 1.23 -8.63 -14.06
CA ARG A 40 0.65 -9.67 -13.19
C ARG A 40 -0.14 -9.02 -12.06
N VAL A 41 -1.32 -9.56 -11.79
CA VAL A 41 -2.19 -9.14 -10.68
C VAL A 41 -1.76 -9.87 -9.40
N GLU A 42 -1.44 -9.10 -8.37
CA GLU A 42 -1.19 -9.59 -7.03
C GLU A 42 -2.18 -8.92 -6.06
N VAL A 43 -2.71 -9.68 -5.12
CA VAL A 43 -3.71 -9.21 -4.14
C VAL A 43 -3.24 -9.52 -2.74
N TYR A 44 -3.43 -8.57 -1.83
CA TYR A 44 -3.10 -8.75 -0.44
C TYR A 44 -4.32 -9.29 0.32
N TYR A 45 -4.24 -10.53 0.79
CA TYR A 45 -5.33 -11.21 1.47
C TYR A 45 -4.81 -12.02 2.66
N ASN A 46 -5.51 -11.96 3.80
CA ASN A 46 -5.13 -12.63 5.05
C ASN A 46 -3.67 -12.39 5.48
N GLY A 47 -3.16 -11.17 5.26
CA GLY A 47 -1.83 -10.77 5.69
C GLY A 47 -0.69 -11.15 4.74
N LEU A 48 -1.00 -11.75 3.58
CA LEU A 48 -0.01 -12.19 2.60
C LEU A 48 -0.36 -11.66 1.21
N TRP A 49 0.67 -11.40 0.40
CA TRP A 49 0.49 -11.20 -1.02
C TRP A 49 0.34 -12.54 -1.72
N GLY A 50 -0.60 -12.61 -2.65
CA GLY A 50 -0.85 -13.80 -3.45
C GLY A 50 -1.31 -13.47 -4.85
N MET A 51 -1.26 -14.47 -5.69
CA MET A 51 -1.70 -14.39 -7.07
C MET A 51 -3.18 -14.79 -7.19
N ILE A 52 -3.79 -14.42 -8.31
CA ILE A 52 -5.10 -14.90 -8.72
C ILE A 52 -4.93 -15.83 -9.90
N CYS A 53 -5.65 -16.94 -9.94
CA CYS A 53 -5.61 -17.83 -11.09
C CYS A 53 -6.31 -17.21 -12.29
N ASP A 54 -5.75 -17.36 -13.49
CA ASP A 54 -6.33 -16.87 -14.74
C ASP A 54 -7.45 -17.75 -15.31
N ASP A 55 -7.83 -18.81 -14.59
CA ASP A 55 -9.00 -19.64 -14.89
C ASP A 55 -10.26 -18.77 -14.90
N GLU A 56 -10.93 -18.71 -16.06
CA GLU A 56 -12.10 -17.86 -16.31
C GLU A 56 -11.86 -16.34 -16.21
N TRP A 57 -10.60 -15.87 -16.13
CA TRP A 57 -10.27 -14.45 -16.06
C TRP A 57 -10.63 -13.69 -17.35
N THR A 58 -11.35 -12.59 -17.19
CA THR A 58 -11.95 -11.77 -18.26
C THR A 58 -11.53 -10.30 -18.19
N ASN A 59 -11.83 -9.55 -19.27
CA ASN A 59 -11.64 -8.10 -19.29
C ASN A 59 -12.52 -7.36 -18.27
N LEU A 60 -13.62 -7.95 -17.80
CA LEU A 60 -14.43 -7.35 -16.74
C LEU A 60 -13.67 -7.40 -15.41
N ASP A 61 -13.03 -8.53 -15.10
CA ASP A 61 -12.20 -8.69 -13.90
C ASP A 61 -10.97 -7.77 -13.95
N ALA A 62 -10.28 -7.74 -15.11
CA ALA A 62 -9.17 -6.82 -15.33
C ALA A 62 -9.61 -5.35 -15.25
N SER A 63 -10.83 -5.02 -15.66
CA SER A 63 -11.36 -3.66 -15.54
C SER A 63 -11.64 -3.28 -14.09
N VAL A 64 -12.12 -4.18 -13.25
CA VAL A 64 -12.25 -3.93 -11.80
C VAL A 64 -10.89 -3.70 -11.17
N VAL A 65 -9.87 -4.49 -11.53
CA VAL A 65 -8.48 -4.23 -11.09
C VAL A 65 -8.01 -2.83 -11.50
N CYS A 66 -8.19 -2.47 -12.77
CA CYS A 66 -7.76 -1.17 -13.28
C CYS A 66 -8.50 -0.01 -12.62
N GLN A 67 -9.82 -0.13 -12.43
CA GLN A 67 -10.61 0.85 -11.72
C GLN A 67 -10.18 1.00 -10.26
N GLN A 68 -9.92 -0.13 -9.58
CA GLN A 68 -9.43 -0.14 -8.20
C GLN A 68 -8.06 0.53 -8.07
N LEU A 69 -7.21 0.39 -9.09
CA LEU A 69 -5.92 1.09 -9.21
C LEU A 69 -6.06 2.56 -9.65
N GLY A 70 -7.29 3.06 -9.84
CA GLY A 70 -7.57 4.45 -10.19
C GLY A 70 -7.46 4.77 -11.68
N HIS A 71 -7.39 3.77 -12.56
CA HIS A 71 -7.44 3.98 -14.00
C HIS A 71 -8.89 4.20 -14.46
N SER A 72 -9.07 5.16 -15.38
CA SER A 72 -10.38 5.48 -15.94
C SER A 72 -10.74 4.65 -17.18
N GLU A 73 -9.74 3.97 -17.74
CA GLU A 73 -9.85 3.12 -18.91
C GLU A 73 -10.25 1.69 -18.56
N THR A 74 -10.83 0.99 -19.54
CA THR A 74 -11.13 -0.45 -19.43
C THR A 74 -9.85 -1.26 -19.36
N GLY A 75 -9.80 -2.21 -18.43
CA GLY A 75 -8.69 -3.15 -18.30
C GLY A 75 -8.75 -4.27 -19.33
N THR A 76 -7.59 -4.70 -19.82
CA THR A 76 -7.45 -5.88 -20.68
C THR A 76 -6.83 -7.02 -19.90
N ALA A 77 -7.49 -8.18 -19.90
CA ALA A 77 -7.00 -9.37 -19.23
C ALA A 77 -5.75 -9.94 -19.92
N LEU A 78 -4.72 -10.21 -19.13
CA LEU A 78 -3.58 -11.03 -19.51
C LEU A 78 -3.76 -12.43 -18.93
N ARG A 79 -3.40 -13.44 -19.73
CA ARG A 79 -3.41 -14.86 -19.36
C ARG A 79 -1.99 -15.37 -19.32
N GLN A 80 -1.73 -16.37 -18.48
CA GLN A 80 -0.40 -16.96 -18.27
C GLN A 80 0.66 -15.90 -17.95
N SER A 81 0.34 -14.95 -17.08
CA SER A 81 1.34 -13.97 -16.67
C SER A 81 2.54 -14.70 -16.03
N PRO A 82 3.76 -14.13 -16.09
CA PRO A 82 4.93 -14.80 -15.53
C PRO A 82 4.71 -15.09 -14.05
N SER A 83 5.02 -16.30 -13.57
CA SER A 83 4.97 -16.66 -12.16
C SER A 83 5.86 -15.74 -11.32
N SER A 84 5.50 -15.50 -10.06
CA SER A 84 6.36 -14.75 -9.15
C SER A 84 7.67 -15.52 -8.89
N PRO A 85 8.84 -14.87 -8.96
CA PRO A 85 10.10 -15.46 -8.51
C PRO A 85 10.09 -15.80 -7.01
N GLU A 86 9.16 -15.22 -6.24
CA GLU A 86 9.04 -15.39 -4.78
C GLU A 86 8.00 -16.45 -4.35
N LEU A 87 7.46 -17.27 -5.27
CA LEU A 87 6.49 -18.35 -4.96
C LEU A 87 5.26 -17.89 -4.14
N LEU A 88 4.67 -16.76 -4.49
CA LEU A 88 3.43 -16.29 -3.86
C LEU A 88 2.30 -17.34 -3.98
N PRO A 89 1.48 -17.56 -2.93
CA PRO A 89 0.34 -18.48 -3.00
C PRO A 89 -0.75 -17.94 -3.92
N PHE A 90 -1.61 -18.82 -4.45
CA PHE A 90 -2.85 -18.39 -5.08
C PHE A 90 -3.90 -18.15 -3.99
N HIS A 91 -4.43 -16.93 -3.90
CA HIS A 91 -5.49 -16.59 -2.96
C HIS A 91 -6.88 -16.86 -3.52
N PHE A 92 -7.07 -16.59 -4.81
CA PHE A 92 -8.37 -16.66 -5.46
C PHE A 92 -8.27 -17.29 -6.84
N GLN A 93 -9.40 -17.82 -7.31
CA GLN A 93 -9.55 -18.39 -8.64
C GLN A 93 -10.94 -18.08 -9.17
N SER A 94 -11.08 -18.07 -10.50
CA SER A 94 -12.39 -17.89 -11.16
C SER A 94 -13.13 -16.66 -10.65
N ALA A 95 -12.41 -15.53 -10.60
CA ALA A 95 -13.04 -14.24 -10.39
C ALA A 95 -14.07 -14.01 -11.50
N ASN A 96 -15.26 -13.60 -11.11
CA ASN A 96 -16.38 -13.35 -12.00
C ASN A 96 -17.03 -12.04 -11.57
N CYS A 97 -16.40 -10.95 -11.99
CA CYS A 97 -16.84 -9.58 -11.80
C CYS A 97 -17.90 -9.19 -12.85
N ARG A 98 -18.83 -8.32 -12.47
CA ARG A 98 -19.77 -7.67 -13.39
C ARG A 98 -19.12 -6.49 -14.12
N GLY A 99 -18.07 -5.91 -13.55
CA GLY A 99 -17.32 -4.77 -14.09
C GLY A 99 -17.73 -3.42 -13.48
N ASP A 100 -18.73 -3.40 -12.59
CA ASP A 100 -19.17 -2.22 -11.84
C ASP A 100 -18.70 -2.25 -10.37
N GLU A 101 -18.07 -3.34 -9.94
CA GLU A 101 -17.43 -3.46 -8.64
C GLU A 101 -16.29 -2.44 -8.48
N LYS A 102 -16.16 -1.88 -7.27
CA LYS A 102 -15.09 -0.92 -6.95
C LYS A 102 -13.81 -1.59 -6.47
N MET A 103 -13.93 -2.83 -5.98
CA MET A 103 -12.83 -3.63 -5.47
C MET A 103 -12.96 -5.04 -5.99
N LEU A 104 -11.83 -5.69 -6.26
CA LEU A 104 -11.81 -7.07 -6.73
C LEU A 104 -12.41 -8.03 -5.69
N SER A 105 -12.31 -7.72 -4.40
CA SER A 105 -12.94 -8.49 -3.32
C SER A 105 -14.48 -8.51 -3.38
N GLN A 106 -15.10 -7.58 -4.10
CA GLN A 106 -16.56 -7.53 -4.27
C GLN A 106 -17.07 -8.44 -5.40
N CYS A 107 -16.16 -9.01 -6.19
CA CYS A 107 -16.52 -9.94 -7.26
C CYS A 107 -16.96 -11.29 -6.69
N SER A 108 -17.71 -12.04 -7.49
CA SER A 108 -18.02 -13.43 -7.14
C SER A 108 -16.82 -14.33 -7.46
N TYR A 109 -16.57 -15.32 -6.61
CA TYR A 109 -15.53 -16.32 -6.79
C TYR A 109 -16.15 -17.72 -6.76
N GLN A 110 -15.67 -18.63 -7.59
CA GLN A 110 -16.11 -20.03 -7.50
C GLN A 110 -15.30 -20.78 -6.42
N GLU A 111 -15.99 -21.59 -5.62
CA GLU A 111 -15.40 -22.41 -4.54
C GLU A 111 -14.29 -23.36 -5.06
N ILE A 112 -13.23 -23.49 -4.25
CA ILE A 112 -11.92 -24.05 -4.60
C ILE A 112 -11.97 -25.58 -4.74
N PHE A 113 -12.44 -26.09 -5.88
CA PHE A 113 -12.37 -27.52 -6.21
C PHE A 113 -11.43 -27.88 -7.37
N ARG A 114 -10.76 -26.90 -7.98
CA ARG A 114 -9.81 -27.12 -9.07
C ARG A 114 -8.48 -26.46 -8.73
N ALA A 115 -7.37 -27.14 -9.03
CA ALA A 115 -6.05 -26.53 -8.99
C ALA A 115 -5.94 -25.52 -10.12
N CYS A 116 -5.23 -24.40 -9.91
CA CYS A 116 -4.95 -23.46 -10.97
C CYS A 116 -4.16 -24.15 -12.09
N ILE A 117 -4.76 -24.28 -13.28
CA ILE A 117 -4.19 -25.11 -14.35
C ILE A 117 -3.31 -24.28 -15.29
N GLN A 118 -3.59 -22.99 -15.43
CA GLN A 118 -3.00 -22.17 -16.49
C GLN A 118 -1.94 -21.20 -15.96
N GLY A 119 -2.24 -20.41 -14.95
CA GLY A 119 -1.23 -19.58 -14.29
C GLY A 119 -1.81 -18.36 -13.61
N PRO A 120 -0.98 -17.37 -13.25
CA PRO A 120 -1.46 -16.14 -12.65
C PRO A 120 -2.13 -15.24 -13.68
N ALA A 121 -3.22 -14.62 -13.23
CA ALA A 121 -3.93 -13.57 -13.93
C ALA A 121 -3.09 -12.30 -14.03
N GLY A 122 -3.30 -11.56 -15.11
CA GLY A 122 -2.74 -10.23 -15.28
C GLY A 122 -3.74 -9.24 -15.85
N ALA A 123 -3.40 -7.96 -15.83
CA ALA A 123 -4.17 -6.90 -16.44
C ALA A 123 -3.26 -5.84 -17.05
N THR A 124 -3.72 -5.22 -18.14
CA THR A 124 -3.19 -3.94 -18.63
C THR A 124 -4.29 -2.90 -18.56
N CYS A 125 -3.99 -1.78 -17.91
CA CYS A 125 -4.81 -0.58 -17.94
C CYS A 125 -4.30 0.31 -19.09
N GLY A 126 -5.16 1.14 -19.71
CA GLY A 126 -4.87 1.88 -20.96
C GLY A 126 -3.46 2.51 -21.06
N SER A 127 -2.94 2.62 -22.29
CA SER A 127 -1.54 2.93 -22.64
C SER A 127 -0.71 3.68 -21.59
N SER A 128 0.30 2.97 -21.09
CA SER A 128 1.56 3.47 -20.50
C SER A 128 1.60 3.66 -18.98
N GLN A 129 2.20 2.65 -18.35
CA GLN A 129 3.14 2.71 -17.22
C GLN A 129 2.63 3.08 -15.82
N GLY A 130 2.85 2.13 -14.91
CA GLY A 130 2.98 2.36 -13.47
C GLY A 130 1.67 2.19 -12.73
N GLY A 131 1.44 1.00 -12.19
CA GLY A 131 0.44 0.83 -11.13
C GLY A 131 0.70 1.86 -10.03
N LYS A 132 -0.36 2.48 -9.52
CA LYS A 132 -0.28 3.31 -8.31
C LYS A 132 0.43 2.49 -7.23
N LYS A 133 1.54 3.03 -6.76
CA LYS A 133 2.45 2.38 -5.80
C LYS A 133 1.88 2.42 -4.39
N ASP A 134 2.23 1.37 -3.63
CA ASP A 134 1.84 1.01 -2.25
C ASP A 134 2.16 2.08 -1.17
N PHE A 135 1.64 3.30 -1.30
CA PHE A 135 1.95 4.38 -0.35
C PHE A 135 0.69 5.10 0.19
N GLU A 136 -0.49 4.59 -0.10
CA GLU A 136 -1.74 5.18 0.38
C GLU A 136 -2.72 4.08 0.80
N GLY A 137 -3.56 4.37 1.80
CA GLY A 137 -4.60 3.44 2.24
C GLY A 137 -5.17 3.76 3.62
N ARG A 138 -6.17 2.98 4.03
CA ARG A 138 -6.78 3.04 5.36
C ARG A 138 -5.75 2.63 6.40
N VAL A 139 -5.66 3.32 7.52
CA VAL A 139 -4.74 2.94 8.59
C VAL A 139 -5.43 1.90 9.48
N GLU A 140 -4.73 0.82 9.80
CA GLU A 140 -5.15 -0.16 10.81
C GLU A 140 -4.04 -0.37 11.81
N ILE A 141 -4.41 -0.60 13.06
CA ILE A 141 -3.48 -0.82 14.16
C ILE A 141 -3.75 -2.19 14.80
N TYR A 142 -2.68 -2.89 15.16
CA TYR A 142 -2.76 -4.15 15.87
C TYR A 142 -2.60 -3.91 17.37
N HIS A 143 -3.60 -4.31 18.16
CA HIS A 143 -3.60 -4.19 19.62
C HIS A 143 -4.32 -5.39 20.23
N ASP A 144 -3.78 -5.96 21.31
CA ASP A 144 -4.40 -7.05 22.08
C ASP A 144 -4.90 -8.26 21.27
N GLY A 145 -4.18 -8.61 20.20
CA GLY A 145 -4.44 -9.84 19.44
C GLY A 145 -5.30 -9.67 18.18
N TYR A 146 -5.73 -8.44 17.86
CA TYR A 146 -6.58 -8.18 16.70
C TYR A 146 -6.25 -6.85 16.02
N TRP A 147 -6.60 -6.75 14.74
CA TRP A 147 -6.53 -5.52 13.96
C TRP A 147 -7.80 -4.71 14.16
N GLY A 148 -7.67 -3.38 14.13
CA GLY A 148 -8.80 -2.46 14.11
C GLY A 148 -8.46 -1.15 13.43
N THR A 149 -9.49 -0.39 13.09
CA THR A 149 -9.37 0.89 12.37
C THR A 149 -9.18 2.06 13.33
N ILE A 150 -8.88 3.23 12.76
CA ILE A 150 -8.70 4.48 13.48
C ILE A 150 -9.78 5.45 13.01
N CYS A 151 -10.44 6.15 13.92
CA CYS A 151 -11.39 7.21 13.57
C CYS A 151 -10.67 8.46 13.05
N ASP A 152 -11.29 9.18 12.11
CA ASP A 152 -10.77 10.40 11.51
C ASP A 152 -11.05 11.68 12.32
N ASP A 153 -11.73 11.57 13.46
CA ASP A 153 -11.87 12.66 14.43
C ASP A 153 -10.49 13.07 14.96
N GLN A 154 -10.16 14.35 14.75
CA GLN A 154 -8.84 14.97 15.01
C GLN A 154 -7.67 14.45 14.14
N TRP A 155 -7.94 13.53 13.21
CA TRP A 155 -6.93 12.95 12.32
C TRP A 155 -6.36 13.97 11.32
N ASP A 156 -5.09 14.32 11.48
CA ASP A 156 -4.40 15.33 10.68
C ASP A 156 -3.04 14.88 10.09
N ASP A 157 -2.40 15.78 9.35
CA ASP A 157 -1.15 15.49 8.66
C ASP A 157 0.01 15.13 9.63
N LYS A 158 -0.07 15.48 10.92
CA LYS A 158 0.89 15.06 11.95
C LYS A 158 0.69 13.62 12.37
N ASP A 159 -0.54 13.13 12.40
CA ASP A 159 -0.81 11.71 12.61
C ASP A 159 -0.33 10.91 11.40
N ALA A 160 -0.61 11.41 10.20
CA ALA A 160 -0.12 10.82 8.96
C ALA A 160 1.43 10.80 8.90
N GLU A 161 2.10 11.83 9.41
CA GLU A 161 3.57 11.89 9.51
C GLU A 161 4.11 10.74 10.39
N VAL A 162 3.48 10.47 11.53
CA VAL A 162 3.84 9.34 12.40
C VAL A 162 3.63 8.00 11.70
N VAL A 163 2.50 7.78 11.03
CA VAL A 163 2.22 6.54 10.30
C VAL A 163 3.21 6.31 9.17
N CYS A 164 3.39 7.30 8.29
CA CYS A 164 4.27 7.18 7.15
C CYS A 164 5.73 6.97 7.58
N ARG A 165 6.18 7.66 8.63
CA ARG A 165 7.52 7.43 9.19
C ARG A 165 7.65 6.06 9.84
N TYR A 166 6.64 5.56 10.55
CA TYR A 166 6.64 4.21 11.12
C TYR A 166 6.80 3.13 10.04
N LEU A 167 6.22 3.37 8.86
CA LEU A 167 6.27 2.48 7.70
C LEU A 167 7.52 2.70 6.81
N ASP A 168 8.45 3.55 7.22
CA ASP A 168 9.64 3.94 6.45
C ASP A 168 9.31 4.59 5.09
N LEU A 169 8.14 5.25 5.01
CA LEU A 169 7.64 5.99 3.86
C LEU A 169 7.78 7.50 4.09
N SER A 170 9.01 7.99 4.12
CA SER A 170 9.30 9.40 4.40
C SER A 170 9.01 10.30 3.19
N GLY A 171 8.30 11.43 3.38
CA GLY A 171 7.90 12.35 2.31
C GLY A 171 6.80 13.34 2.73
N ILE A 172 5.90 13.75 1.83
CA ILE A 172 4.66 14.43 2.27
C ILE A 172 3.74 13.36 2.80
N SER A 173 3.34 13.52 4.05
CA SER A 173 2.25 12.78 4.63
C SER A 173 0.98 13.60 4.54
N ARG A 174 -0.11 12.95 4.12
CA ARG A 174 -1.44 13.53 4.17
C ARG A 174 -2.39 12.61 4.91
N ALA A 175 -3.14 13.18 5.84
CA ALA A 175 -4.32 12.55 6.40
C ALA A 175 -5.46 12.58 5.39
N VAL A 176 -6.22 11.48 5.32
CA VAL A 176 -7.50 11.43 4.61
C VAL A 176 -8.58 10.85 5.52
N SER A 177 -9.79 11.37 5.36
CA SER A 177 -10.96 11.09 6.19
C SER A 177 -12.10 10.50 5.34
N TRP A 178 -13.24 10.24 5.98
CA TRP A 178 -14.48 9.77 5.37
C TRP A 178 -14.35 8.43 4.67
N ALA A 179 -13.57 7.51 5.26
CA ALA A 179 -13.29 6.19 4.68
C ALA A 179 -12.87 6.29 3.21
N HIS A 180 -11.95 7.23 2.91
CA HIS A 180 -11.49 7.54 1.56
C HIS A 180 -11.09 6.28 0.76
N PHE A 181 -10.49 5.30 1.44
CA PHE A 181 -10.05 4.02 0.87
C PHE A 181 -11.04 2.87 1.12
N GLY A 182 -12.28 3.20 1.46
CA GLY A 182 -13.31 2.26 1.86
C GLY A 182 -13.31 1.97 3.35
N LYS A 183 -14.50 1.58 3.83
CA LYS A 183 -14.76 1.19 5.21
C LYS A 183 -13.99 -0.08 5.57
N GLY A 184 -13.41 -0.10 6.75
CA GLY A 184 -12.84 -1.30 7.34
C GLY A 184 -13.89 -2.24 7.90
N LEU A 185 -13.38 -3.31 8.50
CA LEU A 185 -14.15 -4.35 9.16
C LEU A 185 -13.57 -4.58 10.55
N GLY A 186 -14.41 -4.95 11.51
CA GLY A 186 -13.98 -5.24 12.87
C GLY A 186 -14.11 -4.03 13.80
N PRO A 187 -13.29 -3.92 14.85
CA PRO A 187 -13.39 -2.83 15.82
C PRO A 187 -12.68 -1.57 15.33
N ILE A 188 -13.19 -0.40 15.75
CA ILE A 188 -12.43 0.86 15.74
C ILE A 188 -11.66 0.92 17.05
N LEU A 189 -10.33 1.00 16.97
CA LEU A 189 -9.44 0.86 18.11
C LEU A 189 -8.95 2.19 18.68
N LEU A 190 -8.80 3.20 17.83
CA LEU A 190 -8.34 4.54 18.20
C LEU A 190 -9.31 5.61 17.72
N ASP A 191 -9.37 6.69 18.50
CA ASP A 191 -10.19 7.88 18.28
C ASP A 191 -9.50 9.09 18.92
N GLU A 192 -9.82 10.29 18.46
CA GLU A 192 -9.24 11.58 18.85
C GLU A 192 -7.70 11.54 18.87
N VAL A 193 -7.09 10.98 17.82
CA VAL A 193 -5.62 10.90 17.73
C VAL A 193 -5.07 12.29 17.44
N GLU A 194 -4.11 12.73 18.27
CA GLU A 194 -3.48 14.05 18.20
C GLU A 194 -1.96 13.89 18.41
N CYS A 195 -1.24 13.50 17.36
CA CYS A 195 0.21 13.41 17.36
C CYS A 195 0.87 14.80 17.22
N SER A 196 2.09 14.93 17.75
CA SER A 196 2.97 16.07 17.48
C SER A 196 3.79 15.92 16.19
N GLY A 197 3.84 14.69 15.65
CA GLY A 197 4.57 14.29 14.44
C GLY A 197 5.89 13.57 14.72
N ASN A 198 6.35 13.57 15.97
CA ASN A 198 7.67 13.02 16.37
C ASN A 198 7.58 11.67 17.09
N GLU A 199 6.36 11.21 17.39
CA GLU A 199 6.08 9.96 18.07
C GLU A 199 6.59 8.77 17.27
N LEU A 200 7.10 7.72 17.92
CA LEU A 200 7.58 6.56 17.17
C LEU A 200 6.42 5.76 16.58
N SER A 201 5.22 5.84 17.17
CA SER A 201 4.03 5.09 16.77
C SER A 201 2.76 5.76 17.32
N LEU A 202 1.61 5.44 16.73
CA LEU A 202 0.33 6.08 17.08
C LEU A 202 -0.10 5.89 18.55
N ASP A 203 0.35 4.82 19.21
CA ASP A 203 0.03 4.59 20.62
C ASP A 203 0.70 5.56 21.59
N GLN A 204 1.74 6.27 21.13
CA GLN A 204 2.44 7.30 21.91
C GLN A 204 1.81 8.68 21.76
N CYS A 205 0.93 8.85 20.77
CA CYS A 205 0.20 10.10 20.57
C CYS A 205 -0.86 10.28 21.66
N LYS A 206 -1.28 11.53 21.88
CA LYS A 206 -2.49 11.79 22.65
C LYS A 206 -3.66 11.18 21.88
N LYS A 207 -4.52 10.44 22.57
CA LYS A 207 -5.63 9.69 21.98
C LYS A 207 -6.62 9.26 23.05
N SER A 208 -7.81 8.86 22.64
CA SER A 208 -8.77 8.19 23.52
C SER A 208 -8.27 6.82 24.03
N ASP A 209 -8.92 6.32 25.08
CA ASP A 209 -8.70 4.97 25.58
C ASP A 209 -9.01 3.94 24.47
N TRP A 210 -8.29 2.82 24.44
CA TRP A 210 -8.46 1.80 23.41
C TRP A 210 -9.91 1.31 23.29
N GLY A 211 -10.43 1.32 22.06
CA GLY A 211 -11.81 0.93 21.75
C GLY A 211 -12.89 1.88 22.28
N LYS A 212 -12.51 3.05 22.84
CA LYS A 212 -13.45 4.13 23.15
C LYS A 212 -13.50 5.09 21.97
N HIS A 213 -14.64 5.06 21.29
CA HIS A 213 -14.94 5.96 20.19
C HIS A 213 -16.44 6.21 20.09
N ASN A 214 -16.84 7.27 19.41
CA ASN A 214 -18.22 7.54 18.99
C ASN A 214 -18.44 7.33 17.48
N CYS A 215 -17.39 6.94 16.76
CA CYS A 215 -17.39 6.83 15.31
C CYS A 215 -18.02 5.54 14.75
N ASP A 216 -18.38 5.57 13.47
CA ASP A 216 -18.65 4.39 12.63
C ASP A 216 -17.63 4.26 11.49
N HIS A 217 -17.58 3.13 10.78
CA HIS A 217 -16.56 2.91 9.73
C HIS A 217 -16.63 3.88 8.53
N VAL A 218 -17.63 4.76 8.44
CA VAL A 218 -17.59 5.92 7.52
C VAL A 218 -16.49 6.90 7.88
N GLU A 219 -16.05 6.92 9.13
CA GLU A 219 -15.04 7.81 9.68
C GLU A 219 -13.68 7.10 9.78
N ASP A 220 -13.48 5.97 9.09
CA ASP A 220 -12.17 5.30 9.12
C ASP A 220 -11.10 6.17 8.43
N ALA A 221 -10.06 6.48 9.19
CA ALA A 221 -8.92 7.28 8.78
C ALA A 221 -8.00 6.55 7.79
N GLY A 222 -7.40 7.32 6.89
CA GLY A 222 -6.38 6.85 5.97
C GLY A 222 -5.20 7.81 5.88
N VAL A 223 -4.16 7.37 5.19
CA VAL A 223 -3.01 8.21 4.85
C VAL A 223 -2.66 8.08 3.38
N ILE A 224 -2.10 9.16 2.85
CA ILE A 224 -1.31 9.16 1.64
C ILE A 224 0.10 9.53 2.07
N CYS A 225 1.01 8.57 2.01
CA CYS A 225 2.43 8.78 2.10
C CYS A 225 2.91 9.03 0.67
N ASP A 226 3.38 10.23 0.37
CA ASP A 226 4.01 10.50 -0.91
C ASP A 226 5.52 10.41 -0.74
N PRO A 227 6.17 9.26 -1.02
CA PRO A 227 7.62 9.16 -0.96
C PRO A 227 8.30 10.00 -2.05
N PHE A 228 7.55 10.57 -3.00
CA PHE A 228 8.11 11.40 -4.07
C PHE A 228 8.32 12.87 -3.68
N VAL A 229 8.23 13.19 -2.39
CA VAL A 229 8.56 14.53 -1.90
C VAL A 229 10.04 14.57 -1.59
N GLY A 230 10.78 14.42 -2.67
CA GLY A 230 12.22 14.35 -2.69
C GLY A 230 12.77 14.56 -4.09
N LEU A 231 11.95 14.44 -5.14
CA LEU A 231 12.36 14.78 -6.51
C LEU A 231 12.41 16.30 -6.67
N LEU A 232 13.31 16.94 -5.93
CA LEU A 232 13.79 18.27 -6.24
C LEU A 232 14.52 18.15 -7.57
N VAL A 233 14.00 18.84 -8.57
CA VAL A 233 14.62 18.95 -9.89
C VAL A 233 15.26 20.33 -9.99
N ARG A 234 16.42 20.42 -10.64
CA ARG A 234 17.06 21.71 -10.98
C ARG A 234 17.65 21.66 -12.38
N LEU A 235 17.77 22.83 -13.00
CA LEU A 235 18.55 23.01 -14.21
C LEU A 235 19.93 23.56 -13.83
N VAL A 236 20.98 22.91 -14.33
CA VAL A 236 22.38 23.28 -14.05
C VAL A 236 23.10 23.55 -15.36
N ASP A 237 24.07 24.46 -15.34
CA ASP A 237 24.91 24.82 -16.50
C ASP A 237 24.12 25.33 -17.72
N GLY A 238 23.04 26.08 -17.51
CA GLY A 238 22.37 26.87 -18.54
C GLY A 238 22.76 28.35 -18.49
N ASP A 239 22.64 29.08 -19.61
CA ASP A 239 22.88 30.53 -19.63
C ASP A 239 21.69 31.32 -19.03
N HIS A 240 20.52 30.69 -18.95
CA HIS A 240 19.28 31.23 -18.38
C HIS A 240 18.66 30.28 -17.34
N ALA A 241 17.79 30.83 -16.48
CA ALA A 241 17.15 30.07 -15.40
C ALA A 241 16.22 28.93 -15.89
N ASN A 242 15.81 28.98 -17.15
CA ASN A 242 14.91 28.03 -17.81
C ASN A 242 15.64 27.07 -18.78
N GLU A 243 16.97 26.98 -18.70
CA GLU A 243 17.75 26.04 -19.52
C GLU A 243 18.90 25.43 -18.69
N GLY A 244 19.45 24.32 -19.19
CA GLY A 244 20.50 23.56 -18.52
C GLY A 244 20.24 22.06 -18.57
N HIS A 245 21.17 21.27 -18.04
CA HIS A 245 20.95 19.84 -17.86
C HIS A 245 20.15 19.60 -16.57
N VAL A 246 19.29 18.59 -16.62
CA VAL A 246 18.39 18.26 -15.53
C VAL A 246 19.12 17.42 -14.48
N GLU A 247 19.15 17.91 -13.24
CA GLU A 247 19.55 17.13 -12.08
C GLU A 247 18.35 16.86 -11.18
N MET A 248 18.33 15.69 -10.57
CA MET A 248 17.26 15.22 -9.70
C MET A 248 17.86 14.79 -8.36
N LEU A 249 17.30 15.28 -7.26
CA LEU A 249 17.64 14.83 -5.92
C LEU A 249 16.94 13.49 -5.65
N LEU A 250 17.70 12.47 -5.30
CA LEU A 250 17.18 11.17 -4.89
C LEU A 250 18.00 10.68 -3.70
N ASN A 251 17.34 10.29 -2.60
CA ASN A 251 17.98 9.81 -1.37
C ASN A 251 19.04 10.77 -0.80
N GLY A 252 18.84 12.08 -0.97
CA GLY A 252 19.76 13.12 -0.49
C GLY A 252 20.94 13.43 -1.41
N GLU A 253 21.05 12.78 -2.56
CA GLU A 253 22.11 13.02 -3.54
C GLU A 253 21.58 13.53 -4.88
N TRP A 254 22.33 14.45 -5.51
CA TRP A 254 21.99 14.98 -6.83
C TRP A 254 22.54 14.06 -7.92
N GLY A 255 21.65 13.54 -8.75
CA GLY A 255 21.97 12.70 -9.90
C GLY A 255 21.59 13.35 -11.23
N ARG A 256 22.32 12.99 -12.29
CA ARG A 256 21.99 13.37 -13.67
C ARG A 256 21.03 12.36 -14.28
N ILE A 257 20.12 12.84 -15.13
CA ILE A 257 19.20 11.99 -15.88
C ILE A 257 19.86 11.55 -17.19
N CYS A 258 19.76 10.26 -17.53
CA CYS A 258 20.26 9.72 -18.80
C CYS A 258 19.45 10.29 -19.98
N ALA A 259 20.14 10.56 -21.10
CA ALA A 259 19.47 11.02 -22.32
C ALA A 259 18.64 9.90 -23.01
N GLU A 260 18.94 8.64 -22.74
CA GLU A 260 18.20 7.50 -23.29
C GLU A 260 16.79 7.43 -22.70
N GLY A 261 15.77 7.55 -23.54
CA GLY A 261 14.36 7.60 -23.13
C GLY A 261 13.87 8.98 -22.69
N TRP A 262 14.73 10.01 -22.69
CA TRP A 262 14.32 11.39 -22.45
C TRP A 262 13.52 11.95 -23.62
N THR A 263 12.31 12.46 -23.35
CA THR A 263 11.39 12.98 -24.39
C THR A 263 10.99 14.42 -24.11
N GLU A 264 10.46 15.12 -25.12
CA GLU A 264 9.88 16.45 -24.94
C GLU A 264 8.76 16.48 -23.90
N ARG A 265 8.03 15.37 -23.72
CA ARG A 265 7.01 15.25 -22.67
C ARG A 265 7.64 15.26 -21.28
N ALA A 266 8.75 14.54 -21.09
CA ALA A 266 9.50 14.54 -19.84
C ALA A 266 10.12 15.91 -19.55
N ALA A 267 10.68 16.57 -20.57
CA ALA A 267 11.19 17.94 -20.46
C ALA A 267 10.08 18.93 -20.08
N ALA A 268 8.90 18.83 -20.69
CA ALA A 268 7.76 19.68 -20.36
C ALA A 268 7.26 19.48 -18.92
N VAL A 269 7.36 18.26 -18.37
CA VAL A 269 7.06 18.01 -16.96
C VAL A 269 8.05 18.76 -16.06
N VAL A 270 9.35 18.67 -16.35
CA VAL A 270 10.39 19.36 -15.57
C VAL A 270 10.23 20.89 -15.62
N CYS A 271 10.00 21.46 -16.81
CA CYS A 271 9.76 22.89 -16.92
C CYS A 271 8.55 23.34 -16.10
N ARG A 272 7.44 22.58 -16.14
CA ARG A 272 6.25 22.88 -15.33
C ARG A 272 6.51 22.75 -13.83
N GLN A 273 7.27 21.75 -13.39
CA GLN A 273 7.66 21.57 -11.99
C GLN A 273 8.50 22.75 -11.47
N LEU A 274 9.32 23.34 -12.33
CA LEU A 274 10.13 24.52 -12.03
C LEU A 274 9.38 25.85 -12.19
N GLY A 275 8.09 25.81 -12.55
CA GLY A 275 7.25 27.01 -12.70
C GLY A 275 7.36 27.71 -14.06
N TYR A 276 8.02 27.10 -15.05
CA TYR A 276 8.08 27.59 -16.42
C TYR A 276 6.92 27.05 -17.26
N ARG A 277 6.43 27.87 -18.20
CA ARG A 277 5.29 27.55 -19.08
C ARG A 277 5.73 27.31 -20.50
#